data_AF-A0A3M2CB53-F1
#
_entry.id   AF-A0A3M2CB53-F1
#
_cell.length_a   1.000
_cell.length_b   1.000
_cell.length_c   1.000
_cell.angle_alpha   90.00
_cell.angle_beta   90.00
_cell.angle_gamma   90.00
#
_symmetry.space_group_name_H-M   'P 1'
#
loop_
_entity.id
_entity.type
_entity.pdbx_description
1 polymer ?
#
loop_
_entity_poly.entity_id
_entity_poly.type
_entity_poly.pdbx_seq_one_letter_code
_entity_poly.pdbx_strand_id
1 'polypeptide(L)'
;LRHLEAALFATPGAAPELFARLRQLAAAAADLGTRLTGDEVRGRLNEPAVPSIAERVGQVVGGLLGTRQPPTRTQRRSLEIARDAFAELTSELRALLEDDLPAFEAELEAAGAPPTPGRALPPRAGDG
;
A
#
# COMPACT_ATOMS: atom_id res chain seq x y z
N LEU A 1 -2.57 -6.19 8.22
CA LEU A 1 -1.41 -7.13 8.20
C LEU A 1 -1.03 -7.68 9.58
N ARG A 2 -0.69 -6.86 10.59
CA ARG A 2 -0.33 -7.39 11.94
C ARG A 2 -1.33 -8.38 12.54
N HIS A 3 -2.64 -8.14 12.35
CA HIS A 3 -3.68 -9.06 12.83
C HIS A 3 -3.72 -10.38 12.06
N LEU A 4 -3.47 -10.36 10.74
CA LEU A 4 -3.40 -11.55 9.89
C LEU A 4 -2.17 -12.40 10.22
N GLU A 5 -1.05 -11.73 10.50
CA GLU A 5 0.16 -12.37 11.00
C GLU A 5 -0.10 -13.10 12.32
N ALA A 6 -0.72 -12.43 13.29
CA ALA A 6 -1.08 -13.05 14.57
C ALA A 6 -2.04 -14.25 14.39
N ALA A 7 -3.04 -14.13 13.51
CA ALA A 7 -3.98 -15.21 13.21
C ALA A 7 -3.27 -16.42 12.57
N LEU A 8 -2.38 -16.19 11.61
CA LEU A 8 -1.58 -17.24 10.98
C LEU A 8 -0.67 -17.95 12.00
N PHE A 9 0.00 -17.21 12.89
CA PHE A 9 0.82 -17.81 13.95
C PHE A 9 0.00 -18.61 14.97
N ALA A 10 -1.26 -18.23 15.19
CA ALA A 10 -2.18 -18.94 16.06
C ALA A 10 -2.82 -20.18 15.41
N THR A 11 -2.54 -20.44 14.12
CA THR A 11 -3.14 -21.55 13.36
C THR A 11 -2.22 -22.78 13.39
N PRO A 12 -2.59 -23.86 14.13
CA PRO A 12 -1.76 -25.06 14.19
C PRO A 12 -1.73 -25.77 12.84
N GLY A 13 -0.54 -26.12 12.35
CA GLY A 13 -0.39 -26.84 11.08
C GLY A 13 -0.63 -25.98 9.83
N ALA A 14 -0.60 -24.65 9.95
CA ALA A 14 -0.71 -23.75 8.81
C ALA A 14 0.31 -24.10 7.71
N ALA A 15 -0.17 -24.15 6.47
CA ALA A 15 0.64 -24.48 5.31
C ALA A 15 1.76 -23.43 5.10
N PRO A 16 3.02 -23.82 4.80
CA PRO A 16 4.12 -22.88 4.54
C PRO A 16 3.80 -21.82 3.48
N GLU A 17 2.92 -22.14 2.55
CA GLU A 17 2.44 -21.27 1.48
C GLU A 17 1.71 -20.03 2.02
N LEU A 18 0.97 -20.15 3.13
CA LEU A 18 0.27 -19.03 3.76
C LEU A 18 1.25 -17.99 4.32
N PHE A 19 2.40 -18.43 4.84
CA PHE A 19 3.47 -17.53 5.29
C PHE A 19 4.15 -16.84 4.11
N ALA A 20 4.37 -17.55 3.01
CA ALA A 20 4.91 -16.95 1.79
C ALA A 20 3.95 -15.89 1.24
N ARG A 21 2.64 -16.18 1.22
CA ARG A 21 1.62 -15.25 0.74
C ARG A 21 1.47 -14.02 1.63
N LEU A 22 1.49 -14.18 2.96
CA LEU A 22 1.51 -13.05 3.88
C LEU A 22 2.71 -12.13 3.64
N ARG A 23 3.89 -12.69 3.38
CA ARG A 23 5.10 -11.90 3.05
C ARG A 23 4.95 -11.15 1.73
N GLN A 24 4.32 -11.75 0.72
CA GLN A 24 4.04 -11.09 -0.55
C GLN A 24 3.10 -9.90 -0.37
N LEU A 25 2.01 -10.07 0.40
CA LEU A 25 1.07 -8.99 0.72
C LEU A 25 1.77 -7.85 1.48
N ALA A 26 2.63 -8.19 2.45
CA ALA A 26 3.41 -7.21 3.19
C ALA A 26 4.41 -6.46 2.31
N ALA A 27 5.07 -7.16 1.38
CA ALA A 27 5.98 -6.54 0.42
C ALA A 27 5.24 -5.60 -0.55
N ALA A 28 4.08 -6.01 -1.06
CA ALA A 28 3.25 -5.17 -1.92
C ALA A 28 2.79 -3.90 -1.19
N ALA A 29 2.31 -4.03 0.05
CA ALA A 29 1.92 -2.87 0.86
C ALA A 29 3.11 -1.92 1.13
N ALA A 30 4.30 -2.47 1.39
CA ALA A 30 5.51 -1.69 1.60
C ALA A 30 5.95 -0.95 0.33
N ASP A 31 5.91 -1.60 -0.84
CA ASP A 31 6.24 -0.99 -2.12
C ASP A 31 5.30 0.18 -2.45
N LEU A 32 4.00 0.01 -2.26
CA LEU A 32 3.02 1.09 -2.41
C LEU A 32 3.35 2.28 -1.49
N GLY A 33 3.71 2.00 -0.23
CA GLY A 33 4.17 3.03 0.71
C GLY A 33 5.41 3.78 0.19
N THR A 34 6.43 3.05 -0.24
CA THR A 34 7.66 3.61 -0.80
C THR A 34 7.41 4.46 -2.04
N ARG A 35 6.53 4.04 -2.95
CA ARG A 35 6.17 4.83 -4.15
C ARG A 35 5.43 6.12 -3.80
N LEU A 36 4.59 6.07 -2.77
CA LEU A 36 3.81 7.22 -2.32
C LEU A 36 4.69 8.27 -1.63
N THR A 37 5.45 7.87 -0.62
CA THR A 37 6.16 8.80 0.29
C THR A 37 7.68 8.82 0.11
N GLY A 38 8.24 7.86 -0.63
CA GLY A 38 9.68 7.63 -0.70
C GLY A 38 10.16 6.62 0.34
N ASP A 39 11.42 6.25 0.23
CA ASP A 39 12.12 5.35 1.16
C ASP A 39 12.90 6.19 2.18
N GLU A 40 12.46 6.18 3.45
CA GLU A 40 13.11 6.94 4.53
C GLU A 40 14.57 6.51 4.79
N VAL A 41 14.94 5.28 4.43
CA VAL A 41 16.29 4.74 4.63
C VAL A 41 17.23 5.18 3.50
N ARG A 42 16.74 5.23 2.27
CA ARG A 42 17.53 5.63 1.08
C ARG A 42 17.74 7.13 0.93
N GLY A 43 16.91 7.97 1.53
CA GLY A 43 17.12 9.43 1.55
C GLY A 43 18.49 9.86 2.14
N ARG A 44 19.18 8.96 2.86
CA ARG A 44 20.51 9.20 3.44
C ARG A 44 21.69 8.95 2.50
N LEU A 45 21.48 8.29 1.35
CA LEU A 45 22.57 7.76 0.51
C LEU A 45 22.94 8.60 -0.73
N ASN A 46 22.29 9.73 -0.99
CA ASN A 46 22.65 10.67 -2.08
C ASN A 46 22.79 10.03 -3.48
N GLU A 47 22.15 8.88 -3.72
CA GLU A 47 22.00 8.31 -5.06
C GLU A 47 20.85 9.00 -5.81
N PRO A 48 20.89 9.10 -7.15
CA PRO A 48 19.78 9.62 -7.94
C PRO A 48 18.59 8.64 -7.88
N ALA A 49 17.79 8.74 -6.82
CA ALA A 49 16.52 8.07 -6.69
C ALA A 49 15.47 8.78 -7.55
N VAL A 50 14.61 8.00 -8.21
CA VAL A 50 13.41 8.55 -8.87
C VAL A 50 12.52 9.14 -7.76
N PRO A 51 12.15 10.43 -7.83
CA PRO A 51 11.33 11.04 -6.78
C PRO A 51 9.98 10.33 -6.63
N SER A 52 9.58 10.11 -5.39
CA SER A 52 8.26 9.62 -5.00
C SER A 52 7.15 10.58 -5.42
N ILE A 53 5.90 10.12 -5.33
CA ILE A 53 4.72 10.95 -5.64
C ILE A 53 4.70 12.19 -4.74
N ALA A 54 4.88 12.01 -3.43
CA ALA A 54 4.91 13.11 -2.46
C ALA A 54 6.06 14.08 -2.72
N GLU A 55 7.25 13.58 -3.04
CA GLU A 55 8.41 14.42 -3.36
C GLU A 55 8.17 15.27 -4.59
N ARG A 56 7.58 14.72 -5.67
CA ARG A 56 7.26 15.48 -6.88
C ARG A 56 6.32 16.64 -6.61
N VAL A 57 5.30 16.42 -5.78
CA VAL A 57 4.36 17.47 -5.37
C VAL A 57 5.07 18.50 -4.48
N GLY A 58 5.81 18.04 -3.47
CA GLY A 58 6.53 18.89 -2.52
C GLY A 58 7.56 19.81 -3.19
N GLN A 59 8.31 19.30 -4.18
CA GLN A 59 9.28 20.10 -4.94
C GLN A 59 8.60 21.25 -5.72
N VAL A 60 7.41 21.00 -6.27
CA VAL A 60 6.66 22.05 -6.98
C VAL A 60 6.09 23.08 -6.01
N VAL A 61 5.47 22.63 -4.92
CA VAL A 61 4.96 23.53 -3.87
C VAL A 61 6.08 24.39 -3.30
N GLY A 62 7.20 23.78 -2.90
CA GLY A 62 8.38 24.49 -2.39
C GLY A 62 8.95 25.50 -3.38
N GLY A 63 9.01 25.16 -4.67
CA GLY A 63 9.50 26.06 -5.71
C GLY A 63 8.54 27.19 -6.10
N LEU A 64 7.26 27.12 -5.72
CA LEU A 64 6.26 28.16 -5.96
C LEU A 64 6.07 29.08 -4.75
N LEU A 65 6.31 28.58 -3.53
CA LEU A 65 6.23 29.37 -2.31
C LEU A 65 7.17 30.58 -2.39
N GLY A 66 6.60 31.79 -2.23
CA GLY A 66 7.34 33.05 -2.28
C GLY A 66 7.53 33.65 -3.68
N THR A 67 7.00 33.04 -4.74
CA THR A 67 7.09 33.58 -6.11
C THR A 67 5.70 33.94 -6.67
N ARG A 68 5.63 34.95 -7.55
CA ARG A 68 4.42 35.25 -8.35
C ARG A 68 4.53 34.73 -9.80
N GLN A 69 5.57 33.95 -10.08
CA GLN A 69 5.81 33.44 -11.41
C GLN A 69 4.91 32.23 -11.68
N PRO A 70 4.42 32.06 -12.92
CA PRO A 70 3.69 30.85 -13.28
C PRO A 70 4.60 29.63 -13.16
N PRO A 71 4.06 28.43 -12.91
CA PRO A 71 4.85 27.21 -12.85
C PRO A 71 5.69 27.01 -14.12
N THR A 72 6.91 26.49 -13.99
CA THR A 72 7.75 26.16 -15.14
C THR A 72 7.20 24.95 -15.89
N ARG A 73 7.68 24.72 -17.12
CA ARG A 73 7.36 23.50 -17.87
C ARG A 73 7.74 22.24 -17.10
N THR A 74 8.89 22.25 -16.43
CA THR A 74 9.37 21.13 -15.60
C THR A 74 8.45 20.87 -14.40
N GLN A 75 8.02 21.92 -13.70
CA GLN A 75 7.09 21.79 -12.57
C GLN A 75 5.75 21.18 -13.00
N ARG A 76 5.17 21.67 -14.11
CA ARG A 76 3.95 21.07 -14.68
C ARG A 76 4.13 19.59 -15.01
N ARG A 77 5.25 19.25 -15.67
CA ARG A 77 5.56 17.86 -16.01
C ARG A 77 5.69 16.97 -14.78
N SER A 78 6.31 17.46 -13.71
CA SER A 78 6.40 16.72 -12.45
C SER A 78 5.03 16.43 -11.83
N LEU A 79 4.10 17.38 -11.91
CA LEU A 79 2.72 17.17 -11.43
C LEU A 79 1.93 16.18 -12.29
N GLU A 80 2.12 16.20 -13.61
CA GLU A 80 1.51 15.20 -14.50
C GLU A 80 1.96 13.78 -14.13
N ILE A 81 3.28 13.59 -13.96
CA ILE A 81 3.84 12.29 -13.55
C ILE A 81 3.30 11.88 -12.18
N ALA A 82 3.25 12.80 -11.22
CA ALA A 82 2.73 12.52 -9.88
C ALA A 82 1.25 12.12 -9.92
N ARG A 83 0.43 12.80 -10.73
CA ARG A 83 -0.99 12.49 -10.91
C ARG A 83 -1.19 11.08 -11.49
N ASP A 84 -0.49 10.78 -12.58
CA ASP A 84 -0.66 9.51 -13.28
C ASP A 84 -0.19 8.34 -12.40
N ALA A 85 0.96 8.49 -11.72
CA ALA A 85 1.46 7.51 -10.76
C ALA A 85 0.54 7.34 -9.54
N PHE A 86 -0.10 8.41 -9.06
CA PHE A 86 -1.06 8.32 -7.96
C PHE A 86 -2.35 7.58 -8.35
N ALA A 87 -2.82 7.77 -9.59
CA ALA A 87 -3.97 7.05 -10.11
C ALA A 87 -3.70 5.54 -10.19
N GLU A 88 -2.52 5.16 -10.69
CA GLU A 88 -2.05 3.77 -10.74
C GLU A 88 -1.93 3.18 -9.32
N LEU A 89 -1.23 3.88 -8.42
CA LEU A 89 -1.07 3.46 -7.02
C LEU A 89 -2.41 3.25 -6.32
N THR A 90 -3.39 4.13 -6.57
CA THR A 90 -4.73 4.00 -5.97
C THR A 90 -5.46 2.76 -6.51
N SER A 91 -5.29 2.43 -7.79
CA SER A 91 -5.85 1.21 -8.37
C SER A 91 -5.24 -0.04 -7.75
N GLU A 92 -3.92 -0.07 -7.57
CA GLU A 92 -3.22 -1.20 -6.95
C GLU A 92 -3.56 -1.35 -5.46
N LEU A 93 -3.62 -0.23 -4.73
CA LEU A 93 -4.05 -0.23 -3.33
C LEU A 93 -5.48 -0.75 -3.19
N ARG A 94 -6.37 -0.39 -4.12
CA ARG A 94 -7.74 -0.91 -4.14
C ARG A 94 -7.76 -2.43 -4.32
N ALA A 95 -7.05 -2.95 -5.32
CA ALA A 95 -6.97 -4.39 -5.55
C ALA A 95 -6.42 -5.14 -4.32
N LEU A 96 -5.38 -4.59 -3.68
CA LEU A 96 -4.82 -5.17 -2.47
C LEU A 96 -5.85 -5.23 -1.32
N LEU A 97 -6.65 -4.18 -1.15
CA LEU A 97 -7.65 -4.06 -0.08
C LEU A 97 -8.95 -4.83 -0.34
N GLU A 98 -9.42 -4.83 -1.58
CA GLU A 98 -10.75 -5.33 -1.96
C GLU A 98 -10.71 -6.76 -2.49
N ASP A 99 -9.57 -7.22 -3.01
CA ASP A 99 -9.43 -8.55 -3.61
C ASP A 99 -8.44 -9.42 -2.81
N ASP A 100 -7.18 -9.00 -2.72
CA ASP A 100 -6.11 -9.86 -2.22
C ASP A 100 -6.20 -10.16 -0.72
N LEU A 101 -6.47 -9.13 0.09
CA LEU A 101 -6.62 -9.29 1.55
C LEU A 101 -7.85 -10.14 1.91
N PRO A 102 -9.06 -9.90 1.36
CA PRO A 102 -10.21 -10.76 1.60
C PRO A 102 -9.98 -12.20 1.14
N ALA A 103 -9.31 -12.42 0.01
CA ALA A 103 -8.96 -13.76 -0.46
C ALA A 103 -8.03 -14.48 0.54
N PHE A 104 -7.00 -13.79 1.01
CA PHE A 104 -6.08 -14.36 2.00
C PHE A 104 -6.75 -14.63 3.36
N GLU A 105 -7.68 -13.77 3.79
CA GLU A 105 -8.49 -14.02 4.98
C GLU A 105 -9.34 -15.28 4.86
N ALA A 106 -9.96 -15.52 3.70
CA ALA A 106 -10.71 -16.74 3.44
C ALA A 106 -9.82 -18.00 3.49
N GLU A 107 -8.59 -17.91 2.95
CA GLU A 107 -7.60 -18.99 3.02
C GLU A 107 -7.18 -19.30 4.46
N LEU A 108 -6.95 -18.27 5.29
CA LEU A 108 -6.65 -18.43 6.72
C LEU A 108 -7.79 -19.10 7.49
N GLU A 109 -9.02 -18.69 7.20
CA GLU A 109 -10.20 -19.24 7.88
C GLU A 109 -10.46 -20.69 7.48
N ALA A 110 -10.26 -21.04 6.22
CA ALA A 110 -10.30 -22.43 5.77
C ALA A 110 -9.21 -23.28 6.44
N ALA A 111 -8.09 -22.67 6.83
CA ALA A 111 -7.03 -23.30 7.61
C ALA A 111 -7.32 -23.35 9.13
N GLY A 112 -8.45 -22.80 9.59
CA GLY A 112 -8.86 -22.81 10.99
C GLY A 112 -8.30 -21.67 11.84
N ALA A 113 -7.83 -20.59 11.19
CA ALA A 113 -7.36 -19.40 11.91
C ALA A 113 -8.49 -18.71 12.69
N PRO A 114 -8.19 -18.10 13.85
CA PRO A 114 -9.17 -17.29 14.57
C PRO A 114 -9.51 -16.00 13.79
N PRO A 115 -10.74 -15.48 13.92
CA PRO A 115 -11.16 -14.29 13.19
C PRO A 115 -10.35 -13.06 13.59
N THR A 116 -9.96 -12.26 12.60
CA THR A 116 -9.22 -11.01 12.79
C THR A 116 -10.15 -9.81 13.04
N PRO A 117 -9.75 -8.83 13.89
CA PRO A 117 -10.47 -7.57 14.03
C PRO A 117 -10.44 -6.75 12.73
N GLY A 118 -11.56 -6.12 12.37
CA GLY A 118 -11.70 -5.31 11.15
C GLY A 118 -12.43 -5.99 9.99
N ARG A 119 -12.87 -7.24 10.18
CA ARG A 119 -13.70 -7.98 9.23
C ARG A 119 -15.03 -7.24 8.97
N ALA A 120 -15.42 -7.08 7.71
CA ALA A 120 -16.84 -6.93 7.40
C ALA A 120 -17.50 -8.26 7.79
N LEU A 121 -18.30 -8.28 8.85
CA LEU A 121 -19.02 -9.48 9.26
C LEU A 121 -19.84 -9.97 8.06
N PRO A 122 -19.75 -11.25 7.66
CA PRO A 122 -20.73 -11.78 6.73
C PRO A 122 -22.13 -11.59 7.35
N PRO A 123 -23.17 -11.30 6.55
CA PRO A 123 -24.53 -11.25 7.08
C PRO A 123 -24.81 -12.57 7.77
N ARG A 124 -25.38 -12.49 8.98
CA ARG A 124 -25.75 -13.70 9.72
C ARG A 124 -26.74 -14.48 8.86
N ALA A 125 -26.47 -15.77 8.64
CA ALA A 125 -27.47 -16.68 8.12
C ALA A 125 -28.64 -16.70 9.12
N GLY A 126 -29.66 -15.88 8.87
CA GLY A 126 -30.76 -15.68 9.81
C GLY A 126 -31.59 -14.40 9.63
N ASP A 127 -31.09 -13.38 8.93
CA ASP A 127 -31.89 -12.20 8.61
C ASP A 127 -32.47 -12.36 7.20
N GLY A 128 -33.78 -12.67 7.14
CA GLY A 128 -34.52 -13.08 5.93
C GLY A 128 -34.95 -11.98 4.97
#